data_AF-A0AAT9RRD1-F1
#
_entry.id   AF-A0AAT9RRD1-F1
#
_cell.length_a   1.000
_cell.length_b   1.000
_cell.length_c   1.000
_cell.angle_alpha   90.00
_cell.angle_beta   90.00
_cell.angle_gamma   90.00
#
_symmetry.space_group_name_H-M   'P 1'
#
loop_
_entity.id
_entity.type
_entity.pdbx_description
1 polymer ?
#
loop_
_entity_poly.entity_id
_entity_poly.type
_entity_poly.pdbx_seq_one_letter_code
_entity_poly.pdbx_strand_id
1 'polypeptide(L)' 'MGDRDRASAGGLGVFNVRGVLAWLDAVGNVAEAATRLGVHTNTLRYRLRRTAELFDISLDDPDDRLSLWLQLRLIHR' A
#
# COMPACT_ATOMS: atom_id res chain seq x y z
N MET A 1 -22.38 -25.08 17.86
CA MET A 1 -21.04 -25.05 18.48
C MET A 1 -20.01 -24.80 17.38
N GLY A 2 -19.69 -23.52 17.15
CA GLY A 2 -18.53 -23.08 16.36
C GLY A 2 -18.67 -22.99 14.84
N ASP A 3 -19.67 -22.23 14.36
CA ASP A 3 -19.59 -21.55 13.06
C ASP A 3 -18.30 -20.71 13.05
N ARG A 4 -17.26 -21.19 12.37
CA ARG A 4 -16.01 -20.43 12.19
C ARG A 4 -16.21 -19.46 11.04
N ASP A 5 -16.96 -18.43 11.39
CA ASP A 5 -16.95 -17.06 10.90
C ASP A 5 -15.88 -16.76 9.85
N ARG A 6 -16.33 -16.62 8.60
CA ARG A 6 -16.27 -15.37 7.84
C ARG A 6 -15.07 -14.45 8.13
N ALA A 7 -13.86 -14.91 7.90
CA ALA A 7 -12.69 -14.04 7.74
C ALA A 7 -12.46 -13.72 6.25
N SER A 8 -13.22 -12.72 5.78
CA SER A 8 -12.67 -11.58 5.04
C SER A 8 -12.08 -11.80 3.64
N ALA A 9 -12.93 -12.17 2.69
CA ALA A 9 -12.76 -11.78 1.27
C ALA A 9 -12.86 -10.24 1.03
N GLY A 10 -12.92 -9.43 2.10
CA GLY A 10 -13.00 -7.97 2.06
C GLY A 10 -11.68 -7.21 2.30
N GLY A 11 -10.55 -7.89 2.54
CA GLY A 11 -9.26 -7.25 2.83
C GLY A 11 -8.48 -6.77 1.58
N LEU A 12 -8.61 -7.49 0.46
CA LEU A 12 -7.87 -7.21 -0.78
C LEU A 12 -8.41 -6.00 -1.56
N GLY A 13 -9.68 -5.62 -1.34
CA GLY A 13 -10.27 -4.42 -1.96
C GLY A 13 -9.69 -3.09 -1.43
N VAL A 14 -8.98 -3.13 -0.30
CA VAL A 14 -8.39 -1.95 0.35
C VAL A 14 -6.89 -1.81 0.04
N PHE A 15 -6.25 -2.90 -0.41
CA PHE A 15 -4.85 -2.92 -0.81
C PHE A 15 -4.70 -2.45 -2.26
N ASN A 16 -4.51 -1.14 -2.44
CA ASN A 16 -4.23 -0.59 -3.76
C ASN A 16 -2.72 -0.59 -4.04
N VAL A 17 -2.23 -1.71 -4.56
CA VAL A 17 -0.83 -1.89 -4.97
C VAL A 17 -0.34 -0.78 -5.88
N ARG A 18 -1.18 -0.31 -6.82
CA ARG A 18 -0.80 0.78 -7.74
C ARG A 18 -0.50 2.07 -6.99
N GLY A 19 -1.21 2.33 -5.90
CA GLY A 19 -0.97 3.46 -4.98
C GLY A 19 0.43 3.42 -4.37
N VAL A 20 0.77 2.26 -3.79
CA VAL A 20 2.04 2.03 -3.10
C VAL A 20 3.21 2.02 -4.08
N LEU A 21 3.08 1.33 -5.21
CA LEU A 21 4.10 1.31 -6.26
C LEU A 21 4.36 2.70 -6.85
N ALA A 22 3.32 3.47 -7.16
CA ALA A 22 3.51 4.83 -7.69
C ALA A 22 4.21 5.74 -6.67
N TRP A 23 3.92 5.59 -5.38
CA TRP A 23 4.61 6.31 -4.31
C TRP A 23 6.07 5.90 -4.17
N LEU A 24 6.37 4.60 -4.25
CA LEU A 24 7.75 4.09 -4.25
C LEU A 24 8.53 4.55 -5.48
N ASP A 25 7.91 4.51 -6.66
CA ASP A 25 8.50 4.98 -7.92
C ASP A 25 8.69 6.51 -7.95
N ALA A 26 7.96 7.26 -7.12
CA ALA A 26 8.14 8.70 -6.89
C ALA A 26 9.08 8.99 -5.70
N VAL A 27 9.86 8.00 -5.25
CA VAL A 27 10.83 8.12 -4.14
C VAL A 27 10.19 8.64 -2.84
N GLY A 28 8.89 8.40 -2.66
CA GLY A 28 8.15 8.80 -1.47
C GLY A 28 7.39 10.13 -1.61
N ASN A 29 7.46 10.76 -2.78
CA ASN A 29 6.71 11.98 -3.06
C ASN A 29 5.22 11.68 -3.27
N VAL A 30 4.42 11.91 -2.22
CA VAL A 30 2.98 11.67 -2.24
C VAL A 30 2.26 12.56 -3.25
N ALA A 31 2.70 13.81 -3.44
CA ALA A 31 2.04 14.73 -4.37
C ALA A 31 2.25 14.27 -5.83
N GLU A 32 3.48 13.95 -6.19
CA GLU A 32 3.82 13.45 -7.53
C GLU A 32 3.10 12.13 -7.83
N ALA A 33 3.13 11.19 -6.89
CA ALA A 33 2.43 9.91 -7.05
C ALA A 33 0.91 10.08 -7.18
N ALA A 34 0.32 11.00 -6.42
CA ALA A 34 -1.11 11.33 -6.51
C ALA A 34 -1.47 11.92 -7.88
N THR A 35 -0.65 12.85 -8.39
CA THR A 35 -0.78 13.41 -9.74
C THR A 35 -0.69 12.32 -10.82
N ARG A 36 0.31 11.44 -10.75
CA ARG A 36 0.49 10.32 -11.70
C ARG A 36 -0.70 9.35 -11.70
N LEU A 37 -1.34 9.16 -10.55
CA LEU A 37 -2.50 8.27 -10.39
C LEU A 37 -3.85 8.96 -10.64
N GLY A 38 -3.90 10.29 -10.80
CA GLY A 38 -5.15 11.04 -10.92
C GLY A 38 -6.02 10.97 -9.65
N VAL A 39 -5.41 10.83 -8.47
CA VAL A 39 -6.11 10.76 -7.18
C VAL A 39 -5.76 11.96 -6.31
N HIS A 40 -6.61 12.27 -5.34
CA HIS A 40 -6.31 13.31 -4.36
C HIS A 40 -5.19 12.86 -3.39
N THR A 41 -4.30 13.76 -3.01
CA THR A 41 -3.16 13.50 -2.12
C THR A 41 -3.60 12.89 -0.78
N ASN A 42 -4.69 13.36 -0.19
CA ASN A 42 -5.23 12.79 1.06
C ASN A 42 -5.70 11.34 0.88
N THR A 43 -6.28 11.01 -0.27
CA THR A 43 -6.71 9.64 -0.58
C THR A 43 -5.49 8.71 -0.68
N LEU A 44 -4.41 9.18 -1.32
CA LEU A 44 -3.17 8.40 -1.39
C LEU A 44 -2.53 8.23 -0.01
N ARG A 45 -2.44 9.29 0.79
CA ARG A 45 -1.93 9.23 2.17
C ARG A 45 -2.73 8.26 3.03
N TYR A 46 -4.05 8.28 2.92
CA TYR A 46 -4.92 7.33 3.60
C TYR A 46 -4.59 5.88 3.19
N ARG A 47 -4.44 5.61 1.88
CA ARG A 47 -4.08 4.28 1.38
C ARG A 47 -2.71 3.80 1.87
N LEU A 48 -1.72 4.69 1.88
CA LEU A 48 -0.38 4.38 2.40
C LEU A 48 -0.42 4.05 3.89
N ARG A 49 -1.10 4.86 4.70
CA ARG A 49 -1.28 4.58 6.13
C ARG A 49 -1.99 3.24 6.37
N ARG A 50 -3.08 2.97 5.63
CA ARG A 50 -3.78 1.68 5.74
C ARG A 50 -2.91 0.51 5.32
N THR A 51 -2.01 0.69 4.34
CA THR A 51 -1.03 -0.34 3.96
C THR A 51 -0.05 -0.59 5.10
N ALA A 52 0.52 0.46 5.69
CA ALA A 52 1.41 0.35 6.85
C ALA A 52 0.75 -0.43 8.00
N GLU A 53 -0.51 -0.10 8.32
CA GLU A 53 -1.29 -0.78 9.37
C GLU A 53 -1.58 -2.25 9.05
N LEU A 54 -1.87 -2.59 7.79
CA LEU A 54 -2.24 -3.95 7.40
C LEU A 54 -1.04 -4.91 7.35
N PHE A 55 0.14 -4.40 7.03
CA PHE A 55 1.36 -5.20 6.90
C PHE A 55 2.33 -5.04 8.06
N ASP A 56 1.99 -4.23 9.07
CA ASP A 56 2.82 -3.90 10.23
C ASP A 56 4.22 -3.41 9.82
N ILE A 57 4.26 -2.51 8.84
CA ILE A 57 5.51 -1.92 8.30
C ILE A 57 5.57 -0.41 8.54
N SER A 58 6.79 0.12 8.64
CA SER A 58 7.04 1.56 8.67
C SER A 58 7.39 2.09 7.29
N LEU A 59 6.55 2.96 6.73
CA LEU A 59 6.86 3.62 5.45
C LEU A 59 7.88 4.76 5.58
N ASP A 60 8.29 5.10 6.80
CA ASP A 60 9.36 6.07 7.07
C ASP A 60 10.73 5.37 7.24
N ASP A 61 10.75 4.05 7.43
CA ASP A 61 11.97 3.26 7.49
C ASP A 61 12.46 2.89 6.06
N PRO A 62 13.71 3.24 5.68
CA PRO A 62 14.25 2.92 4.37
C PRO A 62 14.31 1.40 4.08
N ASP A 63 14.55 0.55 5.08
CA ASP A 63 14.68 -0.89 4.90
C ASP A 63 13.31 -1.55 4.66
N ASP A 64 12.28 -1.09 5.37
CA ASP A 64 10.89 -1.51 5.14
C ASP A 64 10.40 -1.06 3.75
N ARG A 65 10.75 0.17 3.33
CA ARG A 65 10.41 0.67 1.98
C ARG A 65 11.07 -0.16 0.89
N LEU A 66 12.35 -0.49 1.03
CA LEU A 66 13.07 -1.32 0.06
C LEU A 66 12.45 -2.71 -0.01
N SER A 67 12.21 -3.33 1.14
CA SER A 67 11.59 -4.65 1.25
C SER A 67 10.23 -4.69 0.56
N LEU A 68 9.37 -3.69 0.85
CA LEU A 68 8.06 -3.53 0.22
C LEU A 68 8.18 -3.39 -1.30
N TRP A 69 9.11 -2.57 -1.80
CA TRP A 69 9.28 -2.37 -3.23
C TRP A 69 9.67 -3.64 -3.97
N LEU A 70 10.61 -4.41 -3.40
CA LEU A 70 11.04 -5.70 -3.94
C LEU A 70 9.88 -6.70 -3.95
N GLN A 71 9.16 -6.85 -2.84
CA GLN A 71 8.02 -7.77 -2.75
C GLN A 71 6.94 -7.44 -3.78
N LEU A 72 6.56 -6.17 -3.92
CA LEU A 72 5.55 -5.76 -4.89
C LEU A 72 5.99 -6.01 -6.34
N ARG A 73 7.26 -5.79 -6.68
CA ARG A 73 7.79 -6.08 -8.03
C ARG A 73 7.89 -7.57 -8.34
N LEU A 74 8.11 -8.41 -7.32
CA LEU A 74 8.13 -9.87 -7.48
C LEU A 74 6.73 -10.44 -7.65
N ILE A 75 5.74 -9.87 -6.95
CA ILE A 75 4.34 -10.33 -7.00
C ILE A 75 3.61 -9.82 -8.26
N HIS A 76 3.95 -8.63 -8.77
CA HIS A 76 3.32 -8.02 -9.96
C HIS A 76 4.11 -8.22 -11.27
N ARG A 77 4.75 -9.38 -11.45
CA ARG A 77 5.28 -9.79 -12.77
C ARG A 77 4.17 -10.24 -13.71
#